data_AF-A0AA51H6L8-F1
#
_entry.id   AF-A0AA51H6L8-F1
#
_cell.length_a   1.000
_cell.length_b   1.000
_cell.length_c   1.000
_cell.angle_alpha   90.00
_cell.angle_beta   90.00
_cell.angle_gamma   90.00
#
_symmetry.space_group_name_H-M   'P 1'
#
loop_
_entity.id
_entity.type
_entity.pdbx_description
1 polymer ?
#
loop_
_entity_poly.entity_id
_entity_poly.type
_entity_poly.pdbx_seq_one_letter_code
_entity_poly.pdbx_strand_id
1 'polypeptide(L)'
;MYKGIKKTASLLVIMIGILALLGPVAQAYQKSEQNISQELLIMIEETNNYIYKEIDKAVEKAEKEVLKDQSEQQLNRSIDRIIENLLRKTSRKVDLLIKKAAREGVVLTKTYVEVQIYDRVVLVDPCYAH
;
A
#
# COMPACT_ATOMS: atom_id res chain seq x y z
N MET A 1 44.82 -1.58 -16.39
CA MET A 1 44.13 -2.89 -16.51
C MET A 1 42.86 -2.84 -15.68
N TYR A 2 41.69 -2.78 -16.32
CA TYR A 2 40.39 -2.85 -15.65
C TYR A 2 40.09 -4.31 -15.28
N LYS A 3 39.81 -4.58 -14.00
CA LYS A 3 39.14 -5.78 -13.50
C LYS A 3 38.27 -5.28 -12.35
N GLY A 4 36.96 -5.43 -12.28
CA GLY A 4 36.00 -6.23 -13.03
C GLY A 4 34.83 -6.38 -12.05
N ILE A 5 33.86 -5.48 -12.16
CA ILE A 5 32.69 -5.40 -11.27
C ILE A 5 31.88 -6.69 -11.45
N LYS A 6 31.85 -7.56 -10.42
CA LYS A 6 30.88 -8.65 -10.38
C LYS A 6 29.58 -8.08 -9.81
N LYS A 7 28.74 -7.57 -10.72
CA LYS A 7 27.32 -7.28 -10.44
C LYS A 7 26.64 -8.62 -10.17
N THR A 8 26.40 -8.95 -8.90
CA THR A 8 25.40 -9.95 -8.55
C THR A 8 24.05 -9.33 -8.82
N ALA A 9 23.46 -9.68 -9.97
CA ALA A 9 22.07 -9.43 -10.26
C ALA A 9 21.24 -10.14 -9.19
N SER A 10 20.82 -9.38 -8.18
CA SER A 10 19.86 -9.84 -7.19
C SER A 10 18.53 -10.02 -7.91
N LEU A 11 18.23 -11.27 -8.27
CA LEU A 11 16.91 -11.67 -8.77
C LEU A 11 15.87 -11.35 -7.69
N LEU A 12 15.19 -10.22 -7.83
CA LEU A 12 13.96 -9.93 -7.10
C LEU A 12 12.86 -10.84 -7.67
N VAL A 13 12.63 -11.96 -6.98
CA VAL A 13 11.46 -12.81 -7.21
C VAL A 13 10.27 -12.09 -6.56
N ILE A 14 9.51 -11.35 -7.36
CA ILE A 14 8.22 -10.78 -6.95
C ILE A 14 7.23 -11.94 -6.93
N MET A 15 7.11 -12.63 -5.80
CA MET A 15 6.09 -13.66 -5.65
C MET A 15 4.79 -13.00 -5.17
N ILE A 16 3.88 -12.73 -6.10
CA ILE A 16 2.54 -12.22 -5.81
C ILE A 16 1.70 -13.39 -5.31
N GLY A 17 1.66 -13.58 -3.98
CA GLY A 17 0.79 -14.57 -3.34
C GLY A 17 -0.59 -13.98 -3.12
N ILE A 18 -1.55 -14.25 -4.00
CA ILE A 18 -2.97 -13.93 -3.74
C ILE A 18 -3.48 -14.96 -2.73
N LEU A 19 -3.45 -14.63 -1.44
CA LEU A 19 -4.00 -15.49 -0.39
C LEU A 19 -5.52 -15.26 -0.29
N ALA A 20 -6.30 -15.98 -1.11
CA ALA A 20 -7.75 -16.01 -1.03
C ALA A 20 -8.22 -16.89 0.13
N LEU A 21 -8.07 -16.41 1.37
CA LEU A 21 -8.72 -16.98 2.54
C LEU A 21 -9.89 -16.07 2.92
N LEU A 22 -11.12 -16.52 2.63
CA LEU A 22 -12.30 -16.48 3.52
C LEU A 22 -13.57 -16.87 2.72
N GLY A 23 -14.06 -18.08 3.03
CA GLY A 23 -15.43 -18.65 3.04
C GLY A 23 -16.59 -18.12 2.16
N PRO A 24 -17.66 -18.93 2.00
CA PRO A 24 -18.85 -18.53 1.26
C PRO A 24 -19.68 -17.53 2.09
N VAL A 25 -19.35 -16.24 1.99
CA VAL A 25 -20.32 -15.15 2.20
C VAL A 25 -21.14 -14.95 0.92
N ALA A 26 -21.76 -16.04 0.45
CA ALA A 26 -22.91 -15.92 -0.42
C ALA A 26 -24.07 -15.49 0.48
N GLN A 27 -24.64 -14.30 0.21
CA GLN A 27 -25.81 -13.67 0.85
C GLN A 27 -25.48 -12.44 1.72
N ALA A 28 -25.31 -11.28 1.08
CA ALA A 28 -25.72 -9.94 1.58
C ALA A 28 -25.23 -8.78 0.69
N TYR A 29 -24.43 -9.01 -0.35
CA TYR A 29 -24.08 -7.95 -1.30
C TYR A 29 -25.21 -7.74 -2.29
N GLN A 30 -26.17 -6.93 -1.86
CA GLN A 30 -27.20 -6.35 -2.70
C GLN A 30 -26.52 -5.69 -3.89
N LYS A 31 -26.78 -6.24 -5.08
CA LYS A 31 -26.36 -5.72 -6.38
C LYS A 31 -26.98 -4.33 -6.56
N SER A 32 -26.31 -3.28 -6.10
CA SER A 32 -26.52 -1.94 -6.62
C SER A 32 -25.52 -1.75 -7.75
N GLU A 33 -25.97 -1.94 -9.00
CA GLU A 33 -25.33 -1.28 -10.14
C GLU A 33 -25.56 0.23 -9.96
N GLN A 34 -24.82 0.83 -9.02
CA GLN A 34 -24.72 2.27 -8.94
C GLN A 34 -23.80 2.70 -10.06
N ASN A 35 -24.31 3.59 -10.91
CA ASN A 35 -23.46 4.32 -11.84
C ASN A 35 -22.46 5.12 -11.01
N ILE A 36 -21.29 4.53 -10.76
CA ILE A 36 -20.17 5.22 -10.12
C ILE A 36 -19.89 6.45 -10.98
N SER A 37 -19.91 7.63 -10.37
CA SER A 37 -19.64 8.86 -11.10
C SER A 37 -18.21 8.82 -11.67
N GLN A 38 -18.01 9.40 -12.85
CA GLN A 38 -16.66 9.56 -13.42
C GLN A 38 -15.73 10.30 -12.45
N GLU A 39 -16.27 11.26 -11.69
CA GLU A 39 -15.55 11.96 -10.64
C GLU A 39 -15.07 11.00 -9.53
N LEU A 40 -15.93 10.09 -9.06
CA LEU A 40 -15.57 9.11 -8.04
C LEU A 40 -14.52 8.11 -8.56
N LEU A 41 -14.61 7.68 -9.82
CA LEU A 41 -13.59 6.85 -10.46
C LEU A 41 -12.22 7.55 -10.48
N ILE A 42 -12.18 8.82 -10.88
CA ILE A 42 -10.95 9.63 -10.86
C ILE A 42 -10.41 9.74 -9.43
N MET A 43 -11.26 10.00 -8.44
CA MET A 43 -10.84 10.09 -7.04
C MET A 43 -10.27 8.78 -6.49
N ILE A 44 -10.79 7.63 -6.93
CA ILE A 44 -10.24 6.30 -6.59
C ILE A 44 -8.85 6.17 -7.18
N GLU A 45 -8.69 6.45 -8.47
CA GLU A 45 -7.40 6.36 -9.16
C GLU A 45 -6.35 7.29 -8.54
N GLU A 46 -6.70 8.54 -8.29
CA GLU A 46 -5.82 9.51 -7.62
C GLU A 46 -5.42 9.06 -6.20
N THR A 47 -6.35 8.45 -5.47
CA THR A 47 -6.09 7.92 -4.13
C THR A 47 -5.13 6.74 -4.19
N ASN A 48 -5.31 5.82 -5.13
CA ASN A 48 -4.41 4.69 -5.33
C ASN A 48 -3.02 5.15 -5.76
N ASN A 49 -2.93 6.07 -6.73
CA ASN A 49 -1.66 6.67 -7.15
C ASN A 49 -0.94 7.36 -5.99
N TYR A 50 -1.68 8.05 -5.12
CA TYR A 50 -1.13 8.64 -3.91
C TYR A 50 -0.58 7.58 -2.94
N ILE A 51 -1.30 6.48 -2.75
CA ILE A 51 -0.89 5.37 -1.86
C ILE A 51 0.41 4.75 -2.37
N TYR A 52 0.48 4.39 -3.65
CA TYR A 52 1.70 3.83 -4.25
C TYR A 52 2.88 4.79 -4.13
N LYS A 53 2.67 6.09 -4.37
CA LYS A 53 3.72 7.10 -4.19
C LYS A 53 4.20 7.23 -2.74
N GLU A 54 3.32 7.08 -1.75
CA GLU A 54 3.75 7.08 -0.34
C GLU A 54 4.45 5.78 0.06
N ILE A 55 4.07 4.63 -0.52
CA ILE A 55 4.79 3.36 -0.38
C ILE A 55 6.23 3.53 -0.88
N ASP A 56 6.42 4.01 -2.11
CA ASP A 56 7.76 4.21 -2.70
C ASP A 56 8.63 5.11 -1.82
N LYS A 57 8.06 6.22 -1.32
CA LYS A 57 8.76 7.11 -0.40
C LYS A 57 9.11 6.45 0.93
N ALA A 58 8.27 5.55 1.44
CA ALA A 58 8.53 4.85 2.69
C ALA A 58 9.67 3.85 2.52
N VAL A 59 9.68 3.11 1.41
CA VAL A 59 10.78 2.21 1.03
C VAL A 59 12.09 2.99 0.88
N GLU A 60 12.09 4.07 0.09
CA GLU A 60 13.29 4.90 -0.12
C GLU A 60 13.83 5.48 1.20
N LYS A 61 12.94 5.90 2.11
CA LYS A 61 13.35 6.38 3.44
C LYS A 61 13.94 5.26 4.29
N ALA A 62 13.34 4.08 4.28
CA ALA A 62 13.86 2.93 5.02
C ALA A 62 15.26 2.55 4.53
N GLU A 63 15.46 2.47 3.20
CA GLU A 63 16.77 2.23 2.59
C GLU A 63 17.81 3.26 3.03
N LYS A 64 17.45 4.55 3.05
CA LYS A 64 18.34 5.61 3.52
C LYS A 64 18.66 5.51 5.01
N GLU A 65 17.72 5.10 5.86
CA GLU A 65 17.99 4.89 7.29
C GLU A 65 18.96 3.73 7.52
N VAL A 66 18.83 2.64 6.76
CA VAL A 66 19.71 1.46 6.88
C VAL A 66 21.16 1.80 6.54
N LEU A 67 21.39 2.78 5.67
CA LEU A 67 22.73 3.23 5.28
C LEU A 67 23.40 4.18 6.29
N LYS A 68 22.69 4.63 7.33
CA LYS A 68 23.28 5.51 8.35
C LYS A 68 24.02 4.69 9.39
N ASP A 69 25.11 5.26 9.89
CA ASP A 69 25.82 4.73 11.05
C ASP A 69 25.00 5.03 12.32
N GLN A 70 24.11 4.10 12.67
CA GLN A 70 23.24 4.18 13.84
C GLN A 70 23.11 2.80 14.49
N SER A 71 22.78 2.77 15.78
CA SER A 71 22.52 1.50 16.48
C SER A 71 21.29 0.80 15.91
N GLU A 72 21.25 -0.53 16.04
CA GLU A 72 20.11 -1.35 15.62
C GLU A 72 18.79 -0.88 16.26
N GLN A 73 18.82 -0.50 17.54
CA GLN A 73 17.65 0.04 18.23
C GLN A 73 17.15 1.35 17.61
N GLN A 74 18.05 2.23 17.19
CA GLN A 74 17.69 3.48 16.52
C GLN A 74 17.15 3.22 15.11
N LEU A 75 17.77 2.30 14.37
CA LEU A 75 17.29 1.87 13.06
C LEU A 75 15.85 1.34 13.17
N ASN A 76 15.61 0.38 14.06
CA ASN A 76 14.29 -0.22 14.24
C ASN A 76 13.22 0.84 14.56
N ARG A 77 13.50 1.77 15.48
CA ARG A 77 12.56 2.88 15.79
C ARG A 77 12.31 3.80 14.59
N SER A 78 13.33 4.04 13.77
CA SER A 78 13.19 4.84 12.55
C SER A 78 12.31 4.14 11.51
N ILE A 79 12.52 2.84 11.30
CA ILE A 79 11.69 2.00 10.43
C ILE A 79 10.24 1.95 10.94
N ASP A 80 10.03 1.72 12.23
CA ASP A 80 8.70 1.76 12.87
C ASP A 80 7.96 3.06 12.58
N ARG A 81 8.63 4.19 12.79
CA ARG A 81 8.05 5.51 12.54
C ARG A 81 7.76 5.74 11.05
N ILE A 82 8.58 5.22 10.14
CA ILE A 82 8.32 5.32 8.69
C ILE A 82 7.04 4.55 8.34
N ILE A 83 6.90 3.32 8.84
CA ILE A 83 5.72 2.46 8.62
C ILE A 83 4.46 3.10 9.21
N GLU A 84 4.52 3.56 10.46
CA GLU A 84 3.39 4.22 11.12
C GLU A 84 2.93 5.45 10.33
N ASN A 85 3.89 6.25 9.85
CA ASN A 85 3.60 7.43 9.04
C ASN A 85 2.95 7.05 7.70
N LEU A 86 3.40 5.97 7.05
CA LEU A 86 2.81 5.46 5.82
C LEU A 86 1.35 5.08 6.06
N LEU A 87 1.10 4.16 6.99
CA LEU A 87 -0.23 3.64 7.31
C LEU A 87 -1.20 4.75 7.71
N ARG A 88 -0.74 5.70 8.54
CA ARG A 88 -1.58 6.82 8.97
C ARG A 88 -1.99 7.71 7.80
N LYS A 89 -1.09 7.98 6.84
CA LYS A 89 -1.40 8.83 5.69
C LYS A 89 -2.35 8.14 4.71
N THR A 90 -2.08 6.88 4.39
CA THR A 90 -2.87 6.10 3.43
C THR A 90 -4.26 5.83 3.99
N SER A 91 -4.38 5.37 5.24
CA SER A 91 -5.69 5.16 5.89
C SER A 91 -6.53 6.42 5.91
N ARG A 92 -5.95 7.58 6.26
CA ARG A 92 -6.69 8.86 6.25
C ARG A 92 -7.22 9.22 4.87
N LYS A 93 -6.43 8.99 3.82
CA LYS A 93 -6.84 9.28 2.44
C LYS A 93 -7.99 8.37 2.00
N VAL A 94 -7.87 7.08 2.30
CA VAL A 94 -8.88 6.05 2.05
C VAL A 94 -10.19 6.34 2.79
N ASP A 95 -10.12 6.66 4.08
CA ASP A 95 -11.31 6.93 4.89
C ASP A 95 -12.07 8.17 4.39
N LEU A 96 -11.36 9.17 3.84
CA LEU A 96 -11.98 10.31 3.18
C LEU A 96 -12.69 9.91 1.89
N LEU A 97 -12.08 9.03 1.09
CA LEU A 97 -12.68 8.52 -0.15
C LEU A 97 -13.94 7.70 0.14
N ILE A 98 -13.89 6.80 1.12
CA ILE A 98 -15.06 6.01 1.56
C ILE A 98 -16.21 6.92 2.00
N LYS A 99 -15.91 7.97 2.78
CA LYS A 99 -16.93 8.95 3.20
C LYS A 99 -17.55 9.71 2.03
N LYS A 100 -16.80 9.99 0.97
CA LYS A 100 -17.32 10.63 -0.24
C LYS A 100 -18.19 9.66 -1.03
N ALA A 101 -17.69 8.46 -1.29
CA ALA A 101 -18.44 7.41 -1.99
C ALA A 101 -19.78 7.10 -1.31
N ALA A 102 -19.79 7.00 0.02
CA ALA A 102 -21.01 6.75 0.79
C ALA A 102 -22.08 7.85 0.61
N ARG A 103 -21.68 9.11 0.37
CA ARG A 103 -22.64 10.21 0.07
C ARG A 103 -23.26 10.08 -1.32
N GLU A 104 -22.52 9.48 -2.26
CA GLU A 104 -23.00 9.11 -3.60
C GLU A 104 -23.73 7.76 -3.58
N GLY A 105 -23.89 7.16 -2.40
CA GLY A 105 -24.50 5.86 -2.17
C GLY A 105 -23.58 4.67 -2.46
N VAL A 106 -22.36 4.89 -2.96
CA VAL A 106 -21.40 3.86 -3.38
C VAL A 106 -20.67 3.29 -2.18
N VAL A 107 -20.61 1.96 -2.10
CA VAL A 107 -19.83 1.22 -1.10
C VAL A 107 -18.48 0.85 -1.69
N LEU A 108 -17.40 1.41 -1.15
CA LEU A 108 -16.04 1.04 -1.51
C LEU A 108 -15.50 -0.02 -0.56
N THR A 109 -14.80 -1.00 -1.11
CA THR A 109 -14.09 -2.02 -0.34
C THR A 109 -12.61 -1.66 -0.26
N LYS A 110 -12.02 -1.84 0.92
CA LYS A 110 -10.56 -1.77 1.08
C LYS A 110 -9.97 -3.06 0.55
N THR A 111 -8.97 -2.96 -0.31
CA THR A 111 -8.08 -4.07 -0.64
C THR A 111 -6.77 -3.86 0.11
N TYR A 112 -5.94 -4.90 0.20
CA TYR A 112 -4.65 -4.83 0.88
C TYR A 112 -3.56 -5.25 -0.08
N VAL A 113 -2.47 -4.49 -0.11
CA VAL A 113 -1.22 -4.88 -0.77
C VAL A 113 -0.15 -5.10 0.27
N GLU A 114 0.59 -6.20 0.12
CA GLU A 114 1.76 -6.50 0.92
C GLU A 114 2.96 -5.70 0.39
N VAL A 115 3.60 -4.98 1.29
CA VAL A 115 4.78 -4.15 1.01
C VAL A 115 5.89 -4.54 1.97
N GLN A 116 7.04 -4.92 1.42
CA GLN A 116 8.24 -5.13 2.22
C GLN A 116 8.95 -3.80 2.45
N ILE A 117 9.14 -3.44 3.73
CA ILE A 117 9.89 -2.26 4.16
C ILE A 117 11.00 -2.75 5.09
N TYR A 118 12.23 -2.74 4.59
CA TYR A 118 13.39 -3.35 5.23
C TYR A 118 13.14 -4.84 5.55
N ASP A 119 13.11 -5.22 6.82
CA ASP A 119 12.91 -6.59 7.30
C ASP A 119 11.44 -6.92 7.63
N ARG A 120 10.51 -5.99 7.34
CA ARG A 120 9.09 -6.11 7.72
C ARG A 120 8.18 -6.19 6.51
N VAL A 121 7.11 -6.96 6.64
CA VAL A 121 6.00 -6.99 5.69
C VAL A 121 4.84 -6.18 6.28
N VAL A 122 4.33 -5.23 5.51
CA VAL A 122 3.28 -4.29 5.93
C VAL A 122 2.12 -4.37 4.94
N LEU A 123 0.89 -4.45 5.45
CA LEU A 123 -0.32 -4.34 4.64
C LEU A 123 -0.71 -2.87 4.50
N VAL A 124 -0.85 -2.40 3.26
CA VAL A 124 -1.29 -1.03 2.94
C VAL A 124 -2.58 -1.10 2.13
N ASP A 125 -3.51 -0.19 2.39
CA ASP A 125 -4.91 -0.31 1.93
C ASP A 125 -5.20 0.50 0.64
N PRO A 126 -5.03 0.00 -0.59
CA PRO A 126 -5.64 0.61 -1.76
C PRO A 126 -7.17 0.42 -1.78
N CYS A 127 -7.86 1.21 -2.60
CA CYS A 127 -9.31 1.13 -2.77
C CYS A 127 -9.68 0.66 -4.17
N TYR A 128 -10.69 -0.21 -4.26
CA TYR A 128 -11.36 -0.51 -5.52
C TYR A 128 -12.86 -0.26 -5.37
N ALA A 129 -13.49 0.21 -6.44
CA ALA A 129 -14.94 0.20 -6.55
C ALA A 129 -15.38 -1.06 -7.31
N HIS A 130 -16.49 -1.65 -6.87
CA HIS A 130 -17.18 -2.75 -7.54
C HIS A 130 -18.40 -2.24 -8.29
#